data_AF-A0A535F252-F1
#
_entry.id   AF-A0A535F252-F1
#
_cell.length_a   1.000
_cell.length_b   1.000
_cell.length_c   1.000
_cell.angle_alpha   90.00
_cell.angle_beta   90.00
_cell.angle_gamma   90.00
#
_symmetry.space_group_name_H-M   'P 1'
#
loop_
_entity.id
_entity.type
_entity.pdbx_description
1 polymer ?
#
loop_
_entity_poly.entity_id
_entity_poly.type
_entity_poly.pdbx_seq_one_letter_code
_entity_poly.pdbx_strand_id
1 'polypeptide(L)'
;MQDTPMCSETADPDYQAGFSRIVWFVQQAKLHGLRLSDRQIVHEIMQRERAAQIREQSSLPIVGPGVRSVAWNRGQADALRELLHAQREQYGKGL
;
A
#
# COMPACT_ATOMS: atom_id res chain seq x y z
N MET A 1 36.62 12.28 2.38
CA MET A 1 35.40 12.33 1.55
C MET A 1 34.80 10.94 1.63
N GLN A 2 33.64 10.79 2.25
CA GLN A 2 32.95 9.51 2.36
C GLN A 2 32.10 9.31 1.10
N ASP A 3 32.21 8.14 0.51
CA ASP A 3 31.47 7.72 -0.67
C ASP A 3 29.96 7.89 -0.44
N THR A 4 29.35 8.81 -1.16
CA THR A 4 27.90 8.90 -1.30
C THR A 4 27.44 7.63 -2.02
N PRO A 5 26.62 6.74 -1.43
CA PRO A 5 26.10 5.64 -2.20
C PRO A 5 25.15 6.23 -3.24
N MET A 6 25.52 6.04 -4.51
CA MET A 6 24.65 6.24 -5.65
C MET A 6 23.31 5.57 -5.35
N CYS A 7 22.27 6.39 -5.19
CA CYS A 7 20.88 5.96 -5.11
C CYS A 7 20.52 5.40 -6.49
N SER A 8 20.83 4.12 -6.70
CA SER A 8 20.29 3.36 -7.82
C SER A 8 18.76 3.41 -7.74
N GLU A 9 18.12 3.50 -8.90
CA GLU A 9 16.67 3.42 -9.15
C GLU A 9 16.06 2.06 -8.77
N THR A 10 16.45 1.51 -7.62
CA THR A 10 15.85 0.35 -6.98
C THR A 10 14.59 0.79 -6.26
N ALA A 11 13.46 0.21 -6.65
CA ALA A 11 12.16 0.41 -6.00
C ALA A 11 12.31 0.43 -4.48
N ASP A 12 11.74 1.46 -3.84
CA ASP A 12 11.81 1.66 -2.39
C ASP A 12 11.37 0.36 -1.68
N PRO A 13 12.27 -0.31 -0.92
CA PRO A 13 11.97 -1.61 -0.30
C PRO A 13 10.75 -1.57 0.62
N ASP A 14 10.51 -0.44 1.29
CA ASP A 14 9.37 -0.29 2.18
C ASP A 14 8.06 -0.16 1.39
N TYR A 15 8.09 0.57 0.27
CA TYR A 15 6.97 0.63 -0.67
C TYR A 15 6.60 -0.78 -1.14
N GLN A 16 7.59 -1.54 -1.62
CA GLN A 16 7.36 -2.88 -2.14
C GLN A 16 6.81 -3.83 -1.08
N ALA A 17 7.30 -3.73 0.16
CA ALA A 17 6.83 -4.54 1.27
C ALA A 17 5.39 -4.16 1.69
N GLY A 18 5.04 -2.87 1.65
CA GLY A 18 3.68 -2.37 1.85
C GLY A 18 2.72 -2.90 0.78
N PHE A 19 3.08 -2.76 -0.49
CA PHE A 19 2.31 -3.25 -1.62
C PHE A 19 2.06 -4.77 -1.54
N SER A 20 3.13 -5.54 -1.35
CA SER A 20 3.09 -7.01 -1.27
C SER A 20 2.22 -7.50 -0.12
N ARG A 21 2.16 -6.74 0.99
CA ARG A 21 1.30 -7.06 2.14
C ARG A 21 -0.17 -7.11 1.76
N ILE A 22 -0.65 -6.13 0.99
CA ILE A 22 -2.05 -6.07 0.55
C ILE A 22 -2.33 -7.18 -0.45
N VAL A 23 -1.45 -7.38 -1.44
CA VAL A 23 -1.58 -8.46 -2.42
C VAL A 23 -1.72 -9.81 -1.72
N TRP A 24 -0.88 -10.09 -0.73
CA TRP A 24 -0.95 -11.32 0.05
C TRP A 24 -2.30 -11.47 0.78
N PHE A 25 -2.77 -10.44 1.48
CA PHE A 25 -4.07 -10.49 2.16
C PHE A 25 -5.23 -10.71 1.19
N VAL A 26 -5.19 -10.08 0.02
CA VAL A 26 -6.20 -10.27 -1.03
C VAL A 26 -6.19 -11.71 -1.53
N GLN A 27 -5.01 -12.31 -1.76
CA GLN A 27 -4.90 -13.71 -2.14
C GLN A 27 -5.48 -14.64 -1.07
N GLN A 28 -5.15 -14.40 0.20
CA GLN A 28 -5.71 -15.18 1.31
C GLN A 28 -7.24 -15.02 1.39
N ALA A 29 -7.76 -13.79 1.29
CA ALA A 29 -9.20 -13.54 1.29
C ALA A 29 -9.91 -14.32 0.17
N LYS A 30 -9.35 -14.30 -1.05
CA LYS A 30 -9.88 -15.07 -2.19
C LYS A 30 -9.94 -16.57 -1.93
N LEU A 31 -8.90 -17.15 -1.30
CA LEU A 31 -8.88 -18.58 -0.94
C LEU A 31 -10.01 -18.96 0.02
N HIS A 32 -10.46 -18.01 0.84
CA HIS A 32 -11.57 -18.18 1.78
C HIS A 32 -12.93 -17.69 1.25
N GLY A 33 -13.04 -17.31 -0.03
CA GLY A 33 -14.26 -16.74 -0.60
C GLY A 33 -14.64 -15.37 -0.03
N LEU A 34 -13.71 -14.69 0.64
CA LEU A 34 -13.88 -13.36 1.21
C LEU A 34 -13.48 -12.30 0.20
N ARG A 35 -14.20 -11.18 0.21
CA ARG A 35 -13.93 -10.03 -0.65
C ARG A 35 -14.27 -8.73 0.06
N LEU A 36 -13.41 -7.73 -0.08
CA LEU A 36 -13.71 -6.37 0.32
C LEU A 36 -14.64 -5.72 -0.71
N SER A 37 -15.67 -5.03 -0.23
CA SER A 37 -16.50 -4.16 -1.07
C SER A 37 -15.74 -2.91 -1.53
N ASP A 38 -16.13 -2.33 -2.66
CA ASP A 38 -15.57 -1.06 -3.18
C ASP A 38 -15.51 0.02 -2.11
N ARG A 39 -16.56 0.15 -1.29
CA ARG A 39 -16.60 1.14 -0.18
C ARG A 39 -15.54 0.86 0.87
N GLN A 40 -15.33 -0.40 1.25
CA GLN A 40 -14.28 -0.78 2.22
C GLN A 40 -12.90 -0.50 1.64
N ILE A 41 -12.68 -0.77 0.36
CA ILE A 41 -11.39 -0.52 -0.31
C ILE A 41 -11.10 0.98 -0.37
N VAL A 42 -12.08 1.80 -0.76
CA VAL A 42 -11.93 3.26 -0.78
C VAL A 42 -11.62 3.80 0.61
N HIS A 43 -12.35 3.34 1.63
CA HIS A 43 -12.08 3.73 3.01
C HIS A 43 -10.65 3.40 3.42
N GLU A 44 -10.18 2.19 3.10
CA GLU A 44 -8.84 1.74 3.43
C GLU A 44 -7.77 2.57 2.69
N ILE A 45 -7.96 2.86 1.40
CA ILE A 45 -7.06 3.75 0.63
C ILE A 45 -6.92 5.10 1.35
N MET A 46 -8.04 5.71 1.76
CA MET A 46 -8.01 6.99 2.47
C MET A 46 -7.24 6.91 3.79
N GLN A 47 -7.38 5.81 4.54
CA GLN A 47 -6.63 5.63 5.79
C GLN A 47 -5.12 5.52 5.55
N ARG A 48 -4.70 4.81 4.50
CA ARG A 48 -3.28 4.66 4.16
C ARG A 48 -2.66 5.94 3.63
N GLU A 49 -3.37 6.68 2.80
CA GLU A 49 -2.96 8.01 2.35
C GLU A 49 -2.85 9.00 3.53
N ARG A 50 -3.84 9.00 4.42
CA ARG A 50 -3.79 9.84 5.63
C ARG A 50 -2.61 9.47 6.52
N ALA A 51 -2.32 8.18 6.70
CA ALA A 51 -1.16 7.72 7.46
C ALA A 51 0.16 8.16 6.81
N ALA A 52 0.25 8.09 5.47
CA ALA A 52 1.40 8.59 4.72
C ALA A 52 1.58 10.10 4.91
N GLN A 53 0.50 10.87 4.80
CA GLN A 53 0.53 12.33 4.99
C GLN A 53 0.94 12.73 6.41
N ILE A 54 0.36 12.09 7.44
CA ILE A 54 0.75 12.33 8.83
C ILE A 54 2.24 12.02 9.02
N ARG A 55 2.75 10.95 8.41
CA ARG A 55 4.17 10.59 8.49
C ARG A 55 5.08 11.57 7.78
N GLU A 56 4.68 12.08 6.63
CA GLU A 56 5.44 13.07 5.87
C GLU A 56 5.49 14.42 6.60
N GLN A 57 4.42 14.78 7.31
CA GLN A 57 4.32 16.03 8.08
C GLN A 57 4.90 15.91 9.51
N SER A 58 5.17 14.70 9.99
CA SER A 58 5.64 14.49 11.36
C SER A 58 7.16 14.60 11.45
N SER A 59 7.64 15.42 12.38
CA SER A 59 9.05 15.47 12.78
C SER A 59 9.44 14.35 13.76
N LEU A 60 8.50 13.45 14.09
CA LEU A 60 8.78 12.36 15.03
C LEU A 60 9.73 11.35 14.39
N PRO A 61 10.80 10.97 15.09
CA PRO A 61 11.79 10.05 14.53
C PRO A 61 11.17 8.67 14.31
N ILE A 62 11.50 8.05 13.17
CA ILE A 62 11.08 6.70 12.80
C ILE A 62 11.96 5.71 13.57
N VAL A 63 11.58 5.41 14.81
CA VAL A 63 12.36 4.48 15.66
C VAL A 63 11.45 3.41 16.24
N GLY A 64 11.78 2.15 15.97
CA GLY A 64 11.16 0.99 16.60
C GLY A 64 10.65 -0.07 15.63
N PRO A 65 10.58 -1.34 16.07
CA PRO A 65 10.01 -2.42 15.27
C PRO A 65 8.53 -2.13 14.98
N GLY A 66 8.13 -2.27 13.71
CA GLY A 66 6.74 -2.08 13.27
C GLY A 66 6.38 -0.65 12.86
N VAL A 67 7.31 0.31 12.93
CA VAL A 67 7.09 1.64 12.36
C VAL A 67 7.02 1.53 10.83
N ARG A 68 5.95 2.10 10.25
CA ARG A 68 5.71 2.10 8.80
C ARG A 68 6.07 3.45 8.23
N SER A 69 6.95 3.47 7.24
CA SER A 69 7.36 4.67 6.52
C SER A 69 6.23 5.24 5.66
N VAL A 70 6.46 6.44 5.14
CA VAL A 70 5.57 7.06 4.12
C VAL A 70 5.43 6.12 2.92
N ALA A 71 6.56 5.59 2.43
CA ALA A 71 6.63 4.68 1.30
C ALA A 71 5.80 3.40 1.52
N TRP A 72 5.92 2.79 2.70
CA TRP A 72 5.11 1.62 3.07
C TRP A 72 3.60 1.89 2.95
N ASN A 73 3.12 3.03 3.48
CA ASN A 73 1.70 3.37 3.44
C ASN A 73 1.23 3.65 2.00
N ARG A 74 2.05 4.33 1.19
CA ARG A 74 1.77 4.56 -0.24
C ARG A 74 1.67 3.24 -1.02
N GLY A 75 2.59 2.31 -0.78
CA GLY A 75 2.56 0.97 -1.39
C GLY A 75 1.28 0.20 -1.08
N GLN A 76 0.77 0.29 0.17
CA GLN A 76 -0.52 -0.29 0.51
C GLN A 76 -1.69 0.38 -0.23
N ALA A 77 -1.70 1.71 -0.30
CA ALA A 77 -2.74 2.46 -0.99
C ALA A 77 -2.81 2.11 -2.48
N ASP A 78 -1.66 1.98 -3.14
CA ASP A 78 -1.59 1.64 -4.56
C ASP A 78 -2.07 0.21 -4.85
N ALA A 79 -1.67 -0.78 -4.04
CA ALA A 79 -2.18 -2.14 -4.17
C ALA A 79 -3.71 -2.21 -4.01
N LEU A 80 -4.28 -1.37 -3.13
CA LEU A 80 -5.74 -1.26 -2.96
C LEU A 80 -6.41 -0.58 -4.16
N ARG A 81 -5.77 0.43 -4.78
CA ARG A 81 -6.27 1.04 -6.03
C ARG A 81 -6.28 0.04 -7.18
N GLU A 82 -5.23 -0.76 -7.32
CA GLU A 82 -5.18 -1.83 -8.31
C GLU A 82 -6.28 -2.87 -8.08
N LEU A 83 -6.50 -3.26 -6.81
CA LEU A 83 -7.60 -4.14 -6.45
C LEU A 83 -8.96 -3.53 -6.85
N LEU A 84 -9.20 -2.26 -6.53
CA LEU A 84 -10.45 -1.58 -6.87
C LEU A 84 -10.67 -1.51 -8.39
N HIS A 85 -9.61 -1.20 -9.14
CA HIS A 85 -9.63 -1.17 -10.60
C HIS A 85 -10.00 -2.54 -11.17
N ALA A 86 -9.28 -3.59 -10.77
CA ALA A 86 -9.54 -4.96 -11.20
C ALA A 86 -10.97 -5.42 -10.86
N GLN A 87 -11.50 -5.03 -9.70
CA GLN A 87 -12.87 -5.33 -9.31
C GLN A 87 -13.91 -4.67 -10.22
N ARG A 88 -13.69 -3.41 -10.61
CA ARG A 88 -14.58 -2.69 -11.52
C ARG A 88 -14.53 -3.25 -12.94
N GLU A 89 -13.36 -3.62 -13.43
CA GLU A 89 -13.22 -4.26 -14.75
C GLU A 89 -13.95 -5.61 -14.82
N GLN A 90 -13.97 -6.38 -13.73
CA GLN A 90 -14.73 -7.62 -13.65
C GLN A 90 -16.24 -7.38 -13.69
N TYR A 91 -16.74 -6.32 -13.04
CA TYR A 91 -18.16 -5.97 -13.09
C TYR A 91 -18.59 -5.34 -14.41
N GLY A 92 -17.74 -4.53 -15.05
CA GLY A 92 -18.02 -3.89 -16.33
C GLY A 92 -18.07 -4.85 -17.53
N LYS A 93 -17.52 -6.06 -17.40
CA LYS A 93 -17.57 -7.11 -18.42
C LYS A 93 -18.84 -7.98 -18.37
N GLY A 94 -19.74 -7.72 -17.42
CA GLY A 94 -20.98 -8.48 -17.20
C GLY A 94 -22.28 -7.73 -17.55
N LEU A 95 -22.18 -6.54 -18.14
CA LEU A 95 -23.27 -5.76 -18.72
C LEU A 95 -23.12 -5.75 -20.24
#